data_AF-A0A183DR04-F1
#
_entry.id   AF-A0A183DR04-F1
#
_cell.length_a   1.000
_cell.length_b   1.000
_cell.length_c   1.000
_cell.angle_alpha   90.00
_cell.angle_beta   90.00
_cell.angle_gamma   90.00
#
_symmetry.space_group_name_H-M   'P 1'
#
loop_
_entity.id
_entity.type
_entity.pdbx_description
1 polymer ?
#
loop_
_entity_poly.entity_id
_entity_poly.type
_entity_poly.pdbx_seq_one_letter_code
_entity_poly.pdbx_strand_id
1 'polypeptide(L)'
;MDAAVVEMYREVGALLSRYRSGKLPKAFKVLPKMINWEQLLYLTNPDKWSAAAMYQATRIFASNLHVRMCQRFYNLVLLPRLRDDIAEYKKLNFHLFQALHKAMYKPQAFFKGILLPLCEIANMEYTGTNSLFLRILIDKKYTLPYRAIDALVNHFLRFRKDERHLPVVWQQSLLAFAQRYKNDINDEQRVSLLELTKIHHHYQITPEVRRELQSVEKKEPDSAAMEC
;
A
#
# COMPACT_ATOMS: atom_id res chain seq x y z
N MET A 1 -0.90 35.14 0.46
CA MET A 1 0.40 34.50 0.76
C MET A 1 1.47 35.49 0.34
N ASP A 2 2.48 35.73 1.16
CA ASP A 2 3.54 36.69 0.84
C ASP A 2 4.33 36.24 -0.41
N ALA A 3 4.61 37.19 -1.32
CA ALA A 3 5.30 36.93 -2.58
C ALA A 3 6.71 36.36 -2.37
N ALA A 4 7.41 36.83 -1.32
CA ALA A 4 8.74 36.32 -0.98
C ALA A 4 8.71 34.83 -0.56
N VAL A 5 7.67 34.41 0.16
CA VAL A 5 7.48 33.02 0.57
C VAL A 5 7.20 32.14 -0.65
N VAL A 6 6.40 32.63 -1.60
CA VAL A 6 6.09 31.91 -2.83
C VAL A 6 7.34 31.67 -3.67
N GLU A 7 8.15 32.69 -3.89
CA GLU A 7 9.40 32.56 -4.66
C GLU A 7 10.39 31.61 -3.99
N MET A 8 10.57 31.72 -2.67
CA MET A 8 11.43 30.79 -1.93
C MET A 8 11.00 29.33 -2.11
N TYR A 9 9.70 29.01 -2.04
CA TYR A 9 9.25 27.62 -2.23
C TYR A 9 9.34 27.15 -3.69
N ARG A 10 9.23 28.05 -4.67
CA ARG A 10 9.50 27.73 -6.08
C ARG A 10 10.96 27.36 -6.30
N GLU A 11 11.90 28.10 -5.71
CA GLU A 11 13.32 27.77 -5.75
C GLU A 11 13.63 26.42 -5.09
N VAL A 12 12.99 26.14 -3.95
CA VAL A 12 13.08 24.82 -3.29
C VAL A 12 12.59 23.72 -4.22
N GLY A 13 11.47 23.92 -4.92
CA GLY A 13 10.96 22.98 -5.93
C GLY A 13 11.95 22.73 -7.07
N ALA A 14 12.56 23.79 -7.60
CA ALA A 14 13.60 23.69 -8.62
C ALA A 14 14.80 22.86 -8.14
N LEU A 15 15.23 23.03 -6.89
CA LEU A 15 16.29 22.22 -6.29
C LEU A 15 15.89 20.75 -6.14
N LEU A 16 14.67 20.47 -5.70
CA LEU A 16 14.16 19.10 -5.52
C LEU A 16 14.07 18.31 -6.85
N SER A 17 13.83 19.01 -7.96
CA SER A 17 13.82 18.38 -9.29
C SER A 17 15.19 17.80 -9.69
N ARG A 18 16.28 18.42 -9.23
CA ARG A 18 17.67 18.02 -9.55
C ARG A 18 18.35 17.26 -8.41
N TYR A 19 17.66 17.08 -7.29
CA TYR A 19 18.23 16.48 -6.09
C TYR A 19 18.67 15.02 -6.31
N ARG A 20 19.83 14.67 -5.77
CA ARG A 20 20.37 13.29 -5.79
C ARG A 20 20.72 12.83 -4.38
N SER A 21 21.46 13.65 -3.65
CA SER A 21 21.96 13.35 -2.30
C SER A 21 22.22 14.63 -1.52
N GLY A 22 22.52 14.52 -0.22
CA GLY A 22 22.88 15.64 0.63
C GLY A 22 21.73 16.18 1.50
N LYS A 23 21.96 17.30 2.17
CA LYS A 23 20.99 17.89 3.11
C LYS A 23 19.88 18.62 2.35
N LEU A 24 18.62 18.31 2.68
CA LEU A 24 17.49 19.08 2.19
C LEU A 24 17.44 20.50 2.81
N PRO A 25 16.91 21.50 2.08
CA PRO A 25 16.70 22.85 2.59
C PRO A 25 15.92 22.87 3.90
N LYS A 26 16.28 23.78 4.81
CA LYS A 26 15.61 23.92 6.12
C LYS A 26 14.13 24.27 5.95
N ALA A 27 13.81 25.15 5.00
CA ALA A 27 12.44 25.50 4.62
C ALA A 27 11.58 24.27 4.30
N PHE A 28 12.13 23.31 3.53
CA PHE A 28 11.41 22.08 3.22
C PHE A 28 11.19 21.18 4.44
N LYS A 29 12.19 21.07 5.33
CA LYS A 29 12.09 20.21 6.52
C LYS A 29 11.06 20.69 7.54
N VAL A 30 10.77 21.99 7.58
CA VAL A 30 9.78 22.55 8.51
C VAL A 30 8.34 22.49 7.95
N LEU A 31 8.16 22.19 6.65
CA LEU A 31 6.85 22.09 6.01
C LEU A 31 5.82 21.28 6.81
N PRO A 32 6.12 20.07 7.34
CA PRO A 32 5.14 19.27 8.07
C PRO A 32 4.54 19.95 9.31
N LYS A 33 5.21 20.96 9.86
CA LYS A 33 4.76 21.68 11.05
C LYS A 33 3.86 22.86 10.72
N MET A 34 3.77 23.24 9.45
CA MET A 34 2.98 24.39 9.00
C MET A 34 1.51 24.00 8.86
N ILE A 35 0.61 24.91 9.25
CA ILE A 35 -0.84 24.71 9.11
C ILE A 35 -1.22 24.57 7.63
N ASN A 36 -0.60 25.36 6.75
CA ASN A 36 -0.84 25.42 5.31
C ASN A 36 0.17 24.58 4.50
N TRP A 37 0.68 23.47 5.06
CA TRP A 37 1.72 22.66 4.43
C TRP A 37 1.36 22.17 3.03
N GLU A 38 0.09 21.84 2.76
CA GLU A 38 -0.37 21.34 1.44
C GLU A 38 -0.20 22.41 0.36
N GLN A 39 -0.59 23.64 0.65
CA GLN A 39 -0.47 24.75 -0.29
C GLN A 39 1.00 25.07 -0.56
N LEU A 40 1.83 25.09 0.48
CA LEU A 40 3.27 25.32 0.34
C LEU A 40 3.96 24.18 -0.40
N LEU A 41 3.52 22.95 -0.19
CA LEU A 41 4.01 21.78 -0.91
C LEU A 41 3.67 21.87 -2.40
N TYR A 42 2.46 22.30 -2.75
CA TYR A 42 2.05 22.47 -4.15
C TYR A 42 2.95 23.47 -4.90
N LEU A 43 3.38 24.56 -4.24
CA LEU A 43 4.32 25.53 -4.82
C LEU A 43 5.67 24.93 -5.21
N THR A 44 6.06 23.82 -4.59
CA THR A 44 7.32 23.13 -4.90
C THR A 44 7.22 22.18 -6.11
N ASN A 45 6.05 22.09 -6.76
CA ASN A 45 5.79 21.24 -7.94
C ASN A 45 6.23 19.78 -7.75
N PRO A 46 5.53 19.01 -6.87
CA PRO A 46 5.91 17.65 -6.51
C PRO A 46 6.04 16.68 -7.69
N ASP A 47 5.28 16.89 -8.77
CA ASP A 47 5.33 16.06 -9.98
C ASP A 47 6.72 16.04 -10.62
N LYS A 48 7.44 17.17 -10.55
CA LYS A 48 8.77 17.34 -11.14
C LYS A 48 9.90 16.93 -10.23
N TRP A 49 9.63 16.43 -9.03
CA TRP A 49 10.68 16.03 -8.10
C TRP A 49 11.48 14.85 -8.64
N SER A 50 12.76 14.79 -8.28
CA SER A 50 13.55 13.57 -8.47
C SER A 50 13.03 12.43 -7.59
N ALA A 51 13.27 11.18 -8.01
CA ALA A 51 12.92 10.00 -7.19
C ALA A 51 13.64 10.03 -5.82
N ALA A 52 14.88 10.52 -5.78
CA ALA A 52 15.63 10.70 -4.54
C ALA A 52 14.99 11.75 -3.61
N ALA A 53 14.49 12.87 -4.16
CA ALA A 53 13.75 13.87 -3.38
C ALA A 53 12.46 13.27 -2.82
N MET A 54 11.73 12.50 -3.62
CA MET A 54 10.49 11.84 -3.20
C MET A 54 10.70 10.90 -2.00
N TYR A 55 11.78 10.13 -2.00
CA TYR A 55 12.19 9.31 -0.86
C TYR A 55 12.42 10.14 0.40
N GLN A 56 13.23 11.20 0.29
CA GLN A 56 13.55 12.05 1.44
C GLN A 56 12.33 12.80 1.98
N ALA A 57 11.47 13.28 1.09
CA ALA A 57 10.19 13.89 1.42
C ALA A 57 9.31 12.90 2.17
N THR A 58 9.13 11.69 1.63
CA THR A 58 8.32 10.65 2.27
C THR A 58 8.83 10.33 3.67
N ARG A 59 10.16 10.22 3.85
CA ARG A 59 10.76 9.99 5.18
C ARG A 59 10.47 11.12 6.16
N ILE A 60 10.58 12.38 5.74
CA ILE A 60 10.30 13.54 6.60
C ILE A 60 8.81 13.61 6.96
N PHE A 61 7.93 13.46 5.97
CA PHE A 61 6.48 13.57 6.15
C PHE A 61 5.95 12.40 6.97
N ALA A 62 6.43 11.18 6.72
CA ALA A 62 6.07 10.00 7.50
C ALA A 62 6.53 10.07 8.96
N SER A 63 7.59 10.81 9.29
CA SER A 63 8.02 10.96 10.69
C SER A 63 7.35 12.12 11.41
N ASN A 64 7.05 13.23 10.71
CA ASN A 64 6.62 14.47 11.36
C ASN A 64 5.10 14.74 11.29
N LEU A 65 4.38 14.16 10.30
CA LEU A 65 2.94 14.41 10.16
C LEU A 65 2.08 13.49 11.03
N HIS A 66 0.90 14.01 11.43
CA HIS A 66 -0.18 13.21 11.97
C HIS A 66 -0.72 12.23 10.91
N VAL A 67 -1.28 11.10 11.35
CA VAL A 67 -1.74 10.00 10.48
C VAL A 67 -2.65 10.47 9.35
N ARG A 68 -3.64 11.32 9.65
CA ARG A 68 -4.58 11.87 8.65
C ARG A 68 -3.88 12.75 7.60
N MET A 69 -2.92 13.57 8.00
CA MET A 69 -2.18 14.43 7.07
C MET A 69 -1.19 13.62 6.22
N CYS A 70 -0.57 12.61 6.82
CA CYS A 70 0.31 11.68 6.14
C CYS A 70 -0.44 10.88 5.06
N GLN A 71 -1.68 10.45 5.35
CA GLN A 71 -2.58 9.84 4.36
C GLN A 71 -2.83 10.76 3.16
N ARG A 72 -3.08 12.06 3.41
CA ARG A 72 -3.28 13.04 2.34
C ARG A 72 -2.03 13.20 1.47
N PHE A 73 -0.85 13.29 2.08
CA PHE A 73 0.43 13.31 1.35
C PHE A 73 0.59 12.06 0.47
N TYR A 74 0.26 10.88 1.00
CA TYR A 74 0.34 9.64 0.22
C TYR A 74 -0.62 9.65 -0.98
N ASN A 75 -1.86 10.06 -0.78
CA ASN A 75 -2.89 10.10 -1.83
C ASN A 75 -2.57 11.12 -2.93
N LEU A 76 -2.10 12.31 -2.56
CA LEU A 76 -1.96 13.43 -3.49
C LEU A 76 -0.60 13.49 -4.18
N VAL A 77 0.44 12.90 -3.58
CA VAL A 77 1.83 13.06 -4.06
C VAL A 77 2.50 11.73 -4.32
N LEU A 78 2.57 10.85 -3.33
CA LEU A 78 3.35 9.61 -3.46
C LEU A 78 2.68 8.62 -4.41
N LEU A 79 1.38 8.37 -4.24
CA LEU A 79 0.65 7.38 -5.03
C LEU A 79 0.59 7.72 -6.52
N PRO A 80 0.23 8.95 -6.96
CA PRO A 80 0.26 9.29 -8.38
C PRO A 80 1.65 9.07 -8.99
N ARG A 81 2.70 9.53 -8.29
CA ARG A 81 4.07 9.37 -8.77
C ARG A 81 4.50 7.91 -8.93
N LEU A 82 4.09 7.03 -8.01
CA LEU A 82 4.36 5.60 -8.12
C LEU A 82 3.66 4.99 -9.35
N ARG A 83 2.44 5.43 -9.64
CA ARG A 83 1.66 4.95 -10.78
C ARG A 83 2.31 5.37 -12.10
N ASP A 84 2.74 6.63 -12.21
CA ASP A 84 3.36 7.15 -13.41
C ASP A 84 4.67 6.41 -13.73
N ASP A 85 5.53 6.19 -12.72
CA ASP A 85 6.80 5.49 -12.88
C ASP A 85 6.61 4.03 -13.33
N ILE A 86 5.63 3.33 -12.75
CA ILE A 86 5.29 1.94 -13.14
C ILE A 86 4.67 1.91 -14.55
N ALA A 87 3.80 2.88 -14.88
CA ALA A 87 3.15 2.93 -16.18
C ALA A 87 4.17 3.14 -17.32
N GLU A 88 5.13 4.05 -17.10
CA GLU A 88 6.17 4.43 -18.06
C GLU A 88 7.27 3.38 -18.18
N TYR A 89 7.89 2.96 -17.07
CA TYR A 89 9.10 2.12 -17.09
C TYR A 89 8.83 0.62 -16.88
N LYS A 90 7.60 0.23 -16.53
CA LYS A 90 7.21 -1.15 -16.12
C LYS A 90 8.01 -1.73 -14.94
N LYS A 91 8.88 -0.93 -14.33
CA LYS A 91 9.71 -1.24 -13.17
C LYS A 91 9.68 -0.05 -12.24
N LEU A 92 9.68 -0.30 -10.94
CA LEU A 92 9.67 0.76 -9.96
C LEU A 92 11.11 1.24 -9.67
N ASN A 93 11.33 2.55 -9.69
CA ASN A 93 12.58 3.15 -9.29
C ASN A 93 12.98 2.76 -7.85
N PHE A 94 14.27 2.51 -7.62
CA PHE A 94 14.80 2.10 -6.32
C PHE A 94 14.44 3.08 -5.18
N HIS A 95 14.55 4.39 -5.40
CA HIS A 95 14.22 5.37 -4.35
C HIS A 95 12.71 5.42 -4.07
N LEU A 96 11.87 5.20 -5.09
CA LEU A 96 10.43 5.12 -4.90
C LEU A 96 10.03 3.86 -4.12
N PHE A 97 10.71 2.74 -4.35
CA PHE A 97 10.56 1.54 -3.52
C PHE A 97 10.98 1.81 -2.06
N GLN A 98 12.10 2.50 -1.85
CA GLN A 98 12.51 2.91 -0.49
C GLN A 98 11.50 3.88 0.15
N ALA A 99 10.87 4.75 -0.64
CA ALA A 99 9.82 5.66 -0.19
C ALA A 99 8.61 4.87 0.31
N LEU A 100 8.14 3.89 -0.46
CA LEU A 100 7.08 2.95 -0.04
C LEU A 100 7.45 2.25 1.27
N HIS A 101 8.65 1.71 1.37
CA HIS A 101 9.10 1.05 2.60
C HIS A 101 9.09 2.00 3.81
N LYS A 102 9.41 3.28 3.62
CA LYS A 102 9.29 4.30 4.69
C LYS A 102 7.84 4.68 4.98
N ALA A 103 6.98 4.71 3.98
CA ALA A 103 5.57 5.02 4.16
C ALA A 103 4.86 4.00 5.06
N MET A 104 5.29 2.73 4.99
CA MET A 104 4.79 1.62 5.82
C MET A 104 5.02 1.81 7.33
N TYR A 105 5.92 2.69 7.76
CA TYR A 105 6.13 2.96 9.20
C TYR A 105 4.91 3.66 9.85
N LYS A 106 3.98 4.21 9.04
CA LYS A 106 2.66 4.66 9.49
C LYS A 106 1.56 3.80 8.84
N PRO A 107 1.24 2.61 9.41
CA PRO A 107 0.38 1.62 8.76
C PRO A 107 -0.99 2.18 8.42
N GLN A 108 -1.67 2.87 9.35
CA GLN A 108 -3.01 3.42 9.08
C GLN A 108 -3.04 4.41 7.90
N ALA A 109 -2.03 5.27 7.78
CA ALA A 109 -1.91 6.21 6.67
C ALA A 109 -1.58 5.48 5.37
N PHE A 110 -0.67 4.51 5.42
CA PHE A 110 -0.29 3.68 4.28
C PHE A 110 -1.48 2.89 3.72
N PHE A 111 -2.26 2.24 4.59
CA PHE A 111 -3.41 1.45 4.16
C PHE A 111 -4.46 2.31 3.46
N LYS A 112 -4.87 3.41 4.09
CA LYS A 112 -5.90 4.29 3.52
C LYS A 112 -5.39 5.17 2.37
N GLY A 113 -4.10 5.45 2.34
CA GLY A 113 -3.49 6.41 1.42
C GLY A 113 -2.79 5.79 0.21
N ILE A 114 -2.51 4.49 0.26
CA ILE A 114 -1.78 3.78 -0.81
C ILE A 114 -2.46 2.46 -1.09
N LEU A 115 -2.58 1.56 -0.10
CA LEU A 115 -3.03 0.20 -0.39
C LEU A 115 -4.49 0.12 -0.85
N LEU A 116 -5.42 0.73 -0.13
CA LEU A 116 -6.84 0.70 -0.49
C LEU A 116 -7.08 1.35 -1.86
N PRO A 117 -6.56 2.56 -2.16
CA PRO A 117 -6.63 3.12 -3.50
C PRO A 117 -6.02 2.20 -4.58
N LEU A 118 -4.86 1.57 -4.30
CA LEU A 118 -4.26 0.59 -5.23
C LEU A 118 -5.12 -0.67 -5.41
N CYS A 119 -5.83 -1.13 -4.37
CA CYS A 119 -6.73 -2.27 -4.43
C CYS A 119 -8.05 -1.92 -5.13
N GLU A 120 -8.57 -0.71 -4.97
CA GLU A 120 -9.69 -0.19 -5.75
C GLU A 120 -9.29 -0.08 -7.23
N ILE A 121 -8.05 0.33 -7.50
CA ILE A 121 -7.41 0.25 -8.82
C ILE A 121 -7.11 -1.18 -9.23
N ALA A 122 -7.04 -2.15 -8.31
CA ALA A 122 -6.93 -3.55 -8.69
C ALA A 122 -8.19 -4.01 -9.43
N ASN A 123 -9.32 -3.28 -9.42
CA ASN A 123 -10.37 -3.51 -10.43
C ASN A 123 -9.90 -3.30 -11.89
N MET A 124 -8.69 -2.77 -12.12
CA MET A 124 -8.00 -2.74 -13.42
C MET A 124 -7.29 -4.08 -13.73
N GLU A 125 -6.95 -4.27 -15.00
CA GLU A 125 -6.37 -5.50 -15.55
C GLU A 125 -5.21 -6.05 -14.71
N TYR A 126 -5.23 -7.36 -14.51
CA TYR A 126 -4.21 -8.07 -13.75
C TYR A 126 -2.81 -7.93 -14.38
N THR A 127 -1.84 -7.48 -13.59
CA THR A 127 -0.41 -7.59 -13.89
C THR A 127 0.28 -8.41 -12.79
N GLY A 128 1.28 -9.23 -13.14
CA GLY A 128 2.00 -10.08 -12.18
C GLY A 128 2.66 -9.30 -11.02
N THR A 129 2.99 -8.03 -11.25
CA THR A 129 3.54 -7.10 -10.24
C THR A 129 2.58 -6.87 -9.07
N ASN A 130 1.27 -6.88 -9.32
CA ASN A 130 0.26 -6.72 -8.27
C ASN A 130 0.32 -7.89 -7.27
N SER A 131 0.45 -9.12 -7.76
CA SER A 131 0.61 -10.31 -6.90
C SER A 131 1.89 -10.27 -6.07
N LEU A 132 3.00 -9.80 -6.65
CA LEU A 132 4.27 -9.66 -5.93
C LEU A 132 4.16 -8.63 -4.80
N PHE A 133 3.55 -7.48 -5.08
CA PHE A 133 3.37 -6.42 -4.09
C PHE A 133 2.45 -6.87 -2.96
N LEU A 134 1.31 -7.50 -3.29
CA LEU A 134 0.39 -8.08 -2.31
C LEU A 134 1.09 -9.12 -1.43
N ARG A 135 1.88 -10.03 -2.03
CA ARG A 135 2.63 -11.04 -1.27
C ARG A 135 3.58 -10.39 -0.28
N ILE A 136 4.38 -9.40 -0.71
CA ILE A 136 5.32 -8.69 0.17
C ILE A 136 4.60 -8.02 1.33
N LEU A 137 3.43 -7.40 1.10
CA LEU A 137 2.65 -6.76 2.15
C LEU A 137 2.10 -7.76 3.17
N ILE A 138 1.58 -8.89 2.67
CA ILE A 138 1.06 -9.98 3.50
C ILE A 138 2.18 -10.63 4.33
N ASP A 139 3.35 -10.86 3.71
CA ASP A 139 4.52 -11.46 4.35
C ASP A 139 5.08 -10.61 5.51
N LYS A 140 4.79 -9.30 5.53
CA LYS A 140 5.20 -8.40 6.62
C LYS A 140 4.41 -8.58 7.91
N LYS A 141 3.39 -9.45 7.94
CA LYS A 141 2.61 -9.85 9.13
C LYS A 141 1.99 -8.68 9.90
N TYR A 142 1.57 -7.63 9.21
CA TYR A 142 0.85 -6.53 9.86
C TYR A 142 -0.57 -6.96 10.20
N THR A 143 -1.10 -6.44 11.31
CA THR A 143 -2.53 -6.52 11.63
C THR A 143 -3.30 -5.64 10.64
N LEU A 144 -4.01 -6.28 9.70
CA LEU A 144 -4.80 -5.58 8.70
C LEU A 144 -6.16 -5.21 9.28
N PRO A 145 -6.70 -4.01 9.00
CA PRO A 145 -8.10 -3.71 9.27
C PRO A 145 -9.01 -4.65 8.48
N TYR A 146 -10.16 -5.07 9.04
CA TYR A 146 -11.11 -5.97 8.36
C TYR A 146 -11.48 -5.51 6.95
N ARG A 147 -11.69 -4.20 6.72
CA ARG A 147 -11.95 -3.65 5.38
C ARG A 147 -10.85 -3.94 4.36
N ALA A 148 -9.59 -3.97 4.79
CA ALA A 148 -8.47 -4.31 3.92
C ALA A 148 -8.43 -5.81 3.62
N ILE A 149 -8.79 -6.65 4.61
CA ILE A 149 -8.94 -8.10 4.42
C ILE A 149 -10.07 -8.37 3.43
N ASP A 150 -11.24 -7.74 3.58
CA ASP A 150 -12.36 -7.86 2.64
C ASP A 150 -11.94 -7.47 1.21
N ALA A 151 -11.19 -6.37 1.06
CA ALA A 151 -10.67 -5.95 -0.24
C ALA A 151 -9.69 -6.97 -0.84
N LEU A 152 -8.84 -7.60 -0.03
CA LEU A 152 -7.94 -8.67 -0.48
C LEU A 152 -8.70 -9.93 -0.89
N VAL A 153 -9.72 -10.32 -0.13
CA VAL A 153 -10.59 -11.46 -0.48
C VAL A 153 -11.27 -11.19 -1.83
N ASN A 154 -11.89 -10.02 -1.98
CA ASN A 154 -12.54 -9.62 -3.23
C ASN A 154 -11.55 -9.59 -4.41
N HIS A 155 -10.31 -9.14 -4.17
CA HIS A 155 -9.24 -9.19 -5.16
C HIS A 155 -8.97 -10.62 -5.64
N PHE A 156 -8.87 -11.61 -4.75
CA PHE A 156 -8.67 -13.00 -5.17
C PHE A 156 -9.90 -13.58 -5.87
N LEU A 157 -11.10 -13.32 -5.35
CA LEU A 157 -12.35 -13.88 -5.89
C LEU A 157 -12.69 -13.39 -7.29
N ARG A 158 -12.19 -12.22 -7.72
CA ARG A 158 -12.38 -11.74 -9.10
C ARG A 158 -11.84 -12.72 -10.16
N PHE A 159 -10.81 -13.49 -9.81
CA PHE A 159 -10.16 -14.45 -10.71
C PHE A 159 -10.96 -15.73 -10.87
N ARG A 160 -12.08 -15.88 -10.14
CA ARG A 160 -13.00 -17.03 -10.28
C ARG A 160 -13.49 -17.19 -11.72
N LYS A 161 -13.64 -16.09 -12.46
CA LYS A 161 -14.09 -16.07 -13.87
C LYS A 161 -12.95 -15.90 -14.88
N ASP A 162 -11.69 -15.88 -14.41
CA ASP A 162 -10.53 -15.70 -15.28
C ASP A 162 -10.03 -17.05 -15.76
N GLU A 163 -10.07 -17.31 -17.07
CA GLU A 163 -9.66 -18.57 -17.68
C GLU A 163 -8.15 -18.64 -17.95
N ARG A 164 -7.40 -17.55 -17.70
CA ARG A 164 -5.96 -17.52 -17.95
C ARG A 164 -5.21 -18.37 -16.93
N HIS A 165 -4.08 -18.95 -17.37
CA HIS A 165 -3.15 -19.60 -16.47
C HIS A 165 -2.48 -18.56 -15.56
N LEU A 166 -2.90 -18.51 -14.29
CA LEU A 166 -2.35 -17.55 -13.35
C LEU A 166 -0.88 -17.88 -13.02
N PRO A 167 0.00 -16.86 -12.89
CA PRO A 167 1.37 -17.06 -12.47
C PRO A 167 1.48 -17.69 -11.08
N VAL A 168 2.51 -18.51 -10.85
CA VAL A 168 2.82 -19.11 -9.53
C VAL A 168 2.86 -18.06 -8.41
N VAL A 169 3.35 -16.85 -8.72
CA VAL A 169 3.42 -15.74 -7.76
C VAL A 169 2.04 -15.42 -7.18
N TRP A 170 0.97 -15.46 -7.97
CA TRP A 170 -0.39 -15.22 -7.48
C TRP A 170 -0.84 -16.28 -6.47
N GLN A 171 -0.53 -17.55 -6.73
CA GLN A 171 -0.88 -18.66 -5.85
C GLN A 171 -0.07 -18.58 -4.54
N GLN A 172 1.19 -18.15 -4.62
CA GLN A 172 2.01 -17.86 -3.44
C GLN A 172 1.44 -16.67 -2.64
N SER A 173 0.92 -15.63 -3.28
CA SER A 173 0.22 -14.53 -2.60
C SER A 173 -1.00 -15.03 -1.83
N LEU A 174 -1.79 -15.93 -2.44
CA LEU A 174 -2.98 -16.52 -1.83
C LEU A 174 -2.61 -17.43 -0.63
N LEU A 175 -1.54 -18.22 -0.75
CA LEU A 175 -1.04 -19.03 0.36
C LEU A 175 -0.58 -18.15 1.52
N ALA A 176 0.22 -17.11 1.25
CA ALA A 176 0.65 -16.17 2.27
C ALA A 176 -0.56 -15.53 2.98
N PHE A 177 -1.62 -15.20 2.23
CA PHE A 177 -2.86 -14.66 2.79
C PHE A 177 -3.52 -15.67 3.73
N ALA A 178 -3.71 -16.91 3.29
CA ALA A 178 -4.33 -17.97 4.08
C ALA A 178 -3.53 -18.27 5.38
N GLN A 179 -2.20 -18.32 5.30
CA GLN A 179 -1.33 -18.54 6.46
C GLN A 179 -1.42 -17.43 7.52
N ARG A 180 -1.82 -16.21 7.14
CA ARG A 180 -1.77 -15.03 8.01
C ARG A 180 -3.13 -14.55 8.49
N TYR A 181 -4.13 -14.57 7.60
CA TYR A 181 -5.42 -13.92 7.83
C TYR A 181 -6.60 -14.92 7.84
N LYS A 182 -6.35 -16.24 7.92
CA LYS A 182 -7.41 -17.27 8.00
C LYS A 182 -8.40 -17.09 9.16
N ASN A 183 -7.96 -16.48 10.26
CA ASN A 183 -8.77 -16.22 11.44
C ASN A 183 -9.53 -14.88 11.38
N ASP A 184 -9.26 -14.06 10.35
CA ASP A 184 -9.82 -12.72 10.21
C ASP A 184 -10.82 -12.61 9.03
N ILE A 185 -11.16 -13.75 8.41
CA ILE A 185 -12.17 -13.85 7.34
C ILE A 185 -13.43 -14.58 7.84
N ASN A 186 -14.59 -14.23 7.27
CA ASN A 186 -15.85 -14.90 7.61
C ASN A 186 -16.00 -16.25 6.88
N ASP A 187 -17.01 -17.03 7.29
CA ASP A 187 -17.23 -18.39 6.76
C ASP A 187 -17.57 -18.39 5.25
N GLU A 188 -18.34 -17.41 4.79
CA GLU A 188 -18.73 -17.28 3.37
C GLU A 188 -17.54 -16.96 2.46
N GLN A 189 -16.68 -16.04 2.90
CA GLN A 189 -15.41 -15.70 2.24
C GLN A 189 -14.49 -16.91 2.19
N ARG A 190 -14.40 -17.67 3.29
CA ARG A 190 -13.58 -18.90 3.35
C ARG A 190 -14.07 -19.95 2.36
N VAL A 191 -15.37 -20.22 2.31
CA VAL A 191 -15.97 -21.15 1.34
C VAL A 191 -15.67 -20.69 -0.09
N SER A 192 -15.84 -19.39 -0.37
CA SER A 192 -15.57 -18.81 -1.68
C SER A 192 -14.10 -18.95 -2.09
N LEU A 193 -13.15 -18.77 -1.17
CA LEU A 193 -11.72 -18.97 -1.42
C LEU A 193 -11.39 -20.46 -1.65
N LEU A 194 -12.01 -21.38 -0.90
CA LEU A 194 -11.84 -22.82 -1.13
C LEU A 194 -12.36 -23.23 -2.52
N GLU A 195 -13.49 -22.69 -2.96
CA GLU A 195 -14.00 -22.88 -4.33
C GLU A 195 -13.02 -22.35 -5.38
N LEU A 196 -12.43 -21.17 -5.15
CA LEU A 196 -11.42 -20.59 -6.03
C LEU A 196 -10.22 -21.53 -6.22
N THR A 197 -9.78 -22.22 -5.16
CA THR A 197 -8.67 -23.19 -5.27
C THR A 197 -8.98 -24.43 -6.11
N LYS A 198 -10.27 -24.73 -6.36
CA LYS A 198 -10.68 -25.82 -7.26
C LYS A 198 -10.57 -25.41 -8.73
N ILE A 199 -10.79 -24.13 -9.02
CA ILE A 199 -10.70 -23.56 -10.38
C ILE A 199 -9.23 -23.36 -10.75
N HIS A 200 -8.47 -22.70 -9.87
CA HIS A 200 -7.06 -22.41 -10.06
C HIS A 200 -6.19 -23.34 -9.21
N HIS A 201 -5.87 -24.52 -9.76
CA HIS A 201 -5.14 -25.57 -9.05
C HIS A 201 -3.63 -25.54 -9.32
N HIS A 202 -2.82 -25.67 -8.25
CA HIS A 202 -1.39 -25.92 -8.30
C HIS A 202 -1.01 -27.11 -7.43
N TYR A 203 -0.28 -28.06 -8.00
CA TYR A 203 0.04 -29.35 -7.40
C TYR A 203 0.71 -29.25 -6.01
N GLN A 204 1.57 -28.25 -5.78
CA GLN A 204 2.24 -28.04 -4.49
C GLN A 204 1.56 -27.03 -3.56
N ILE A 205 0.95 -25.97 -4.11
CA ILE A 205 0.55 -24.80 -3.30
C ILE A 205 -0.90 -24.93 -2.85
N THR A 206 -1.79 -25.36 -3.75
CA THR A 206 -3.21 -25.51 -3.45
C THR A 206 -3.50 -26.42 -2.24
N PRO A 207 -2.81 -27.56 -2.06
CA PRO A 207 -2.99 -28.37 -0.85
C PRO A 207 -2.66 -27.62 0.44
N GLU A 208 -1.64 -26.77 0.43
CA GLU A 208 -1.27 -25.96 1.60
C GLU A 208 -2.29 -24.85 1.86
N VAL A 209 -2.75 -24.15 0.82
CA VAL A 209 -3.80 -23.13 0.94
C VAL A 209 -5.05 -23.72 1.59
N ARG A 210 -5.49 -24.89 1.11
CA ARG A 210 -6.67 -25.57 1.63
C ARG A 210 -6.49 -25.99 3.08
N ARG A 211 -5.33 -26.55 3.42
CA ARG A 211 -4.99 -26.94 4.79
C ARG A 211 -5.09 -25.75 5.74
N GLU A 212 -4.50 -24.61 5.37
CA GLU A 212 -4.52 -23.39 6.18
C GLU A 212 -5.94 -22.84 6.36
N LEU A 213 -6.74 -22.77 5.28
CA LEU A 213 -8.11 -22.28 5.36
C LEU A 213 -9.04 -23.22 6.17
N GLN A 214 -8.73 -24.51 6.24
CA GLN A 214 -9.52 -25.49 6.99
C GLN A 214 -9.11 -25.58 8.47
N SER A 215 -7.88 -25.20 8.82
CA SER A 215 -7.34 -25.35 10.18
C SER A 215 -7.77 -24.24 11.14
N VAL A 216 -8.91 -23.57 10.91
CA VAL A 216 -9.28 -22.37 11.68
C VAL A 216 -9.69 -22.76 13.09
N GLU A 217 -9.01 -22.15 14.07
CA GLU A 217 -9.41 -22.19 15.47
C GLU A 217 -10.69 -21.34 15.61
N LYS A 218 -11.80 -21.97 15.99
CA LYS A 218 -13.02 -21.24 16.35
C LYS A 218 -12.69 -20.42 17.59
N LYS A 219 -12.71 -19.08 17.49
CA LYS A 219 -12.71 -18.22 18.68
C LYS A 219 -13.94 -18.59 19.50
N GLU A 220 -13.74 -19.05 20.74
CA GLU A 220 -14.82 -19.22 21.69
C GLU A 220 -15.56 -17.87 21.82
N PRO A 221 -16.90 -17.86 21.80
CA PRO A 221 -17.65 -16.65 22.10
C PRO A 221 -17.31 -16.25 23.55
N ASP A 222 -16.90 -15.00 23.76
CA ASP A 222 -16.69 -14.43 25.10
C ASP A 222 -17.94 -14.70 25.96
N SER A 223 -17.84 -15.69 26.85
CA SER A 223 -18.87 -16.03 27.84
C SER A 223 -18.86 -15.05 29.02
N ALA A 224 -18.54 -13.77 28.76
CA ALA A 224 -18.35 -12.72 29.77
C ALA A 224 -19.39 -11.60 29.66
N ALA A 225 -20.62 -11.92 29.25
CA ALA A 225 -21.75 -10.97 29.24
C ALA A 225 -23.06 -11.59 29.77
N MET A 226 -22.97 -12.53 30.72
CA MET A 226 -24.17 -13.03 31.40
C MET A 226 -23.85 -13.43 32.85
N GLU A 227 -23.38 -12.46 33.64
CA GLU A 227 -23.51 -12.44 35.11
C GLU A 227 -23.00 -11.08 35.62
N CYS A 228 -23.93 -10.12 35.77
CA CYS A 228 -24.02 -9.09 36.81
C CYS A 228 -25.22 -8.18 36.52
#